data_AF-A0A0J1GD89-F1
#
_entry.id   AF-A0A0J1GD89-F1
#
_cell.length_a   1.000
_cell.length_b   1.000
_cell.length_c   1.000
_cell.angle_alpha   90.00
_cell.angle_beta   90.00
_cell.angle_gamma   90.00
#
_symmetry.space_group_name_H-M   'P 1'
#
loop_
_entity.id
_entity.type
_entity.pdbx_description
1 polymer ?
#
loop_
_entity_poly.entity_id
_entity_poly.type
_entity_poly.pdbx_seq_one_letter_code
_entity_poly.pdbx_strand_id
1 'polypeptide(L)'
;MSGIVKEGKDFVGYEYKEVEIEEEQLSRYLDGYKNFGWISDENVEPVKKNSKVILRLKRDRKILNRAELTRLQRHFEACMDEINAAKKSETAMPTIMAITIGILGTVCMAGSVFAVTNEPPIIWLCILLAFPAFAGWILPYFVFRSLRMSRRKKVNLLMEDKYDEIYEICEKGNSLL
;
A
#
# COMPACT_ATOMS: atom_id res chain seq x y z
N MET A 1 -55.22 1.60 -35.69
CA MET A 1 -54.09 0.70 -35.41
C MET A 1 -53.03 1.49 -34.66
N SER A 2 -52.99 1.38 -33.34
CA SER A 2 -51.98 2.03 -32.50
C SER A 2 -50.92 0.98 -32.18
N GLY A 3 -49.73 1.13 -32.75
CA GLY A 3 -48.58 0.27 -32.49
C GLY A 3 -48.02 0.61 -31.11
N ILE A 4 -48.17 -0.33 -30.17
CA ILE A 4 -47.51 -0.27 -28.87
C ILE A 4 -46.02 -0.48 -29.12
N VAL A 5 -45.22 0.59 -29.01
CA VAL A 5 -43.77 0.51 -28.88
C VAL A 5 -43.50 -0.13 -27.51
N LYS A 6 -43.24 -1.45 -27.51
CA LYS A 6 -42.62 -2.10 -26.36
C LYS A 6 -41.19 -1.56 -26.26
N GLU A 7 -40.96 -0.60 -25.38
CA GLU A 7 -39.62 -0.41 -24.80
C GLU A 7 -39.26 -1.68 -24.04
N GLY A 8 -38.67 -2.64 -24.76
CA GLY A 8 -38.03 -3.78 -24.13
C GLY A 8 -36.85 -3.24 -23.34
N LYS A 9 -36.93 -3.27 -22.00
CA LYS A 9 -35.75 -3.11 -21.15
C LYS A 9 -34.74 -4.15 -21.62
N ASP A 10 -33.70 -3.69 -22.31
CA ASP A 10 -32.64 -4.56 -22.79
C ASP A 10 -32.09 -5.31 -21.56
N PHE A 11 -32.10 -6.64 -21.62
CA PHE A 11 -31.63 -7.43 -20.48
C PHE A 11 -30.13 -7.21 -20.33
N VAL A 12 -29.76 -6.58 -19.22
CA VAL A 12 -28.37 -6.38 -18.78
C VAL A 12 -28.09 -7.39 -17.67
N GLY A 13 -27.24 -8.37 -17.96
CA GLY A 13 -26.70 -9.27 -16.96
C GLY A 13 -25.45 -8.65 -16.34
N TYR A 14 -25.33 -8.68 -15.01
CA TYR A 14 -24.15 -8.16 -14.31
C TYR A 14 -23.18 -9.27 -13.92
N GLU A 15 -21.88 -8.98 -14.05
CA GLU A 15 -20.80 -9.69 -13.38
C GLU A 15 -20.45 -8.97 -12.09
N TYR A 16 -20.12 -9.73 -11.04
CA TYR A 16 -19.78 -9.20 -9.73
C TYR A 16 -18.33 -9.53 -9.38
N LYS A 17 -17.66 -8.61 -8.70
CA LYS A 17 -16.31 -8.77 -8.18
C LYS A 17 -16.20 -8.18 -6.79
N GLU A 18 -15.50 -8.87 -5.91
CA GLU A 18 -15.11 -8.34 -4.60
C GLU A 18 -13.61 -8.08 -4.59
N VAL A 19 -13.19 -6.94 -4.05
CA VAL A 19 -11.78 -6.55 -3.91
C VAL A 19 -11.55 -5.98 -2.53
N GLU A 20 -10.52 -6.44 -1.83
CA GLU A 20 -10.09 -5.90 -0.53
C GLU A 20 -9.00 -4.85 -0.74
N ILE A 21 -9.23 -3.61 -0.32
CA ILE A 21 -8.36 -2.47 -0.62
C ILE A 21 -8.12 -1.65 0.66
N GLU A 22 -6.94 -1.06 0.82
CA GLU A 22 -6.68 -0.09 1.89
C GLU A 22 -7.55 1.17 1.72
N GLU A 23 -8.13 1.66 2.82
CA GLU A 23 -9.05 2.80 2.81
C GLU A 23 -8.44 4.06 2.16
N GLU A 24 -7.14 4.30 2.37
CA GLU A 24 -6.42 5.43 1.78
C GLU A 24 -6.36 5.38 0.24
N GLN A 25 -6.35 4.18 -0.34
CA GLN A 25 -6.26 4.01 -1.80
C GLN A 25 -7.63 3.80 -2.46
N LEU A 26 -8.71 3.69 -1.68
CA LEU A 26 -10.05 3.35 -2.17
C LEU A 26 -10.51 4.23 -3.34
N SER A 27 -10.35 5.56 -3.23
CA SER A 27 -10.76 6.49 -4.29
C SER A 27 -10.05 6.21 -5.62
N ARG A 28 -8.74 5.92 -5.57
CA ARG A 28 -7.93 5.68 -6.78
C ARG A 28 -8.32 4.38 -7.46
N TYR A 29 -8.54 3.33 -6.68
CA TYR A 29 -9.02 2.06 -7.24
C TYR A 29 -10.41 2.21 -7.84
N LEU A 30 -11.32 2.94 -7.18
CA LEU A 30 -12.66 3.21 -7.72
C LEU A 30 -12.58 3.91 -9.07
N ASP A 31 -11.77 4.96 -9.19
CA ASP A 31 -11.62 5.70 -10.43
C ASP A 31 -10.95 4.86 -11.53
N GLY A 32 -9.94 4.06 -11.20
CA GLY A 32 -9.32 3.13 -12.14
C GLY A 32 -10.27 2.03 -12.63
N TYR A 33 -11.05 1.44 -11.72
CA TYR A 33 -12.00 0.38 -12.04
C TYR A 33 -13.16 0.83 -12.94
N LYS A 34 -13.58 2.11 -12.84
CA LYS A 34 -14.57 2.70 -13.76
C LYS A 34 -14.13 2.62 -15.21
N ASN A 35 -12.83 2.83 -15.49
CA ASN A 35 -12.27 2.73 -16.84
C ASN A 35 -12.26 1.30 -17.41
N PHE A 36 -12.61 0.31 -16.61
CA PHE A 36 -12.81 -1.09 -17.03
C PHE A 36 -14.27 -1.52 -16.92
N GLY A 37 -15.21 -0.58 -16.80
CA GLY A 37 -16.66 -0.80 -16.78
C GLY A 37 -17.21 -1.22 -15.43
N TRP A 38 -16.40 -1.25 -14.38
CA TRP A 38 -16.85 -1.60 -13.04
C TRP A 38 -17.48 -0.41 -12.34
N ILE A 39 -18.61 -0.65 -11.69
CA ILE A 39 -19.38 0.33 -10.93
C ILE A 39 -19.53 -0.20 -9.51
N SER A 40 -19.49 0.70 -8.52
CA SER A 40 -19.77 0.32 -7.13
C SER A 40 -21.17 -0.27 -7.02
N ASP A 41 -21.32 -1.39 -6.31
CA ASP A 41 -22.64 -1.95 -6.05
C ASP A 41 -23.32 -1.19 -4.90
N GLU A 42 -24.19 -0.25 -5.24
CA GLU A 42 -24.97 0.54 -4.27
C GLU A 42 -25.92 -0.32 -3.41
N ASN A 43 -26.20 -1.55 -3.82
CA ASN A 43 -27.07 -2.45 -3.07
C ASN A 43 -26.38 -3.07 -1.85
N VAL A 44 -25.06 -2.95 -1.73
CA VAL A 44 -24.29 -3.50 -0.61
C VAL A 44 -23.44 -2.41 0.02
N GLU A 45 -23.62 -2.22 1.32
CA GLU A 45 -22.77 -1.31 2.08
C GLU A 45 -21.32 -1.82 2.13
N PRO A 46 -20.32 -0.93 1.93
CA PRO A 46 -18.93 -1.31 1.99
C PRO A 46 -18.55 -1.78 3.40
N VAL A 47 -18.01 -2.99 3.51
CA VAL A 47 -17.59 -3.55 4.80
C VAL A 47 -16.20 -3.01 5.13
N LYS A 48 -16.11 -2.18 6.17
CA LYS A 48 -14.82 -1.71 6.72
C LYS A 48 -14.28 -2.71 7.75
N LYS A 49 -13.03 -3.12 7.58
CA LYS A 49 -12.30 -4.02 8.49
C LYS A 49 -10.88 -3.52 8.69
N ASN A 50 -10.54 -3.05 9.89
CA ASN A 50 -9.17 -2.69 10.32
C ASN A 50 -8.36 -1.97 9.22
N SER A 51 -8.78 -0.77 8.80
CA SER A 51 -8.16 0.06 7.72
C SER A 51 -8.27 -0.46 6.28
N LYS A 52 -8.95 -1.58 6.08
CA LYS A 52 -9.28 -2.11 4.75
C LYS A 52 -10.77 -2.04 4.50
N VAL A 53 -11.14 -1.92 3.24
CA VAL A 53 -12.52 -1.85 2.75
C VAL A 53 -12.70 -2.97 1.74
N ILE A 54 -13.74 -3.78 1.94
CA ILE A 54 -14.18 -4.75 0.94
C ILE A 54 -15.13 -4.01 0.00
N LEU A 55 -14.67 -3.82 -1.24
CA LEU A 55 -15.41 -3.17 -2.30
C LEU A 55 -16.09 -4.23 -3.16
N ARG A 56 -17.41 -4.10 -3.33
CA ARG A 56 -18.19 -4.90 -4.28
C ARG A 56 -18.46 -4.08 -5.53
N LEU A 57 -18.06 -4.64 -6.66
CA LEU A 57 -18.18 -4.02 -7.98
C LEU A 57 -19.10 -4.86 -8.85
N LYS A 58 -19.89 -4.19 -9.69
CA LYS A 58 -20.71 -4.79 -10.74
C LYS A 58 -20.35 -4.21 -12.11
N ARG A 59 -20.43 -5.02 -13.16
CA ARG A 59 -20.15 -4.62 -14.55
C ARG A 59 -21.07 -5.37 -15.52
N ASP A 60 -21.39 -4.77 -16.66
CA ASP A 60 -22.15 -5.45 -17.72
C ASP A 60 -21.39 -6.69 -18.25
N ARG A 61 -22.12 -7.78 -18.46
CA ARG A 61 -21.61 -9.03 -19.04
C ARG A 61 -21.38 -8.94 -20.55
N LYS A 62 -22.04 -8.01 -21.27
CA LYS A 62 -21.96 -7.85 -22.73
C LYS A 62 -20.81 -6.93 -23.17
N ILE A 63 -19.56 -7.25 -22.79
CA ILE A 63 -18.38 -6.51 -23.26
C ILE A 63 -17.74 -7.24 -24.44
N LEU A 64 -17.61 -6.56 -25.58
CA LEU A 64 -17.04 -7.11 -26.82
C LEU A 64 -15.57 -7.51 -26.63
N ASN A 65 -14.74 -6.60 -26.09
CA ASN A 65 -13.29 -6.77 -25.97
C ASN A 65 -12.84 -7.32 -24.59
N ARG A 66 -13.62 -8.24 -24.02
CA ARG A 66 -13.44 -8.72 -22.63
C ARG A 66 -12.02 -9.23 -22.32
N ALA A 67 -11.42 -9.99 -23.23
CA ALA A 67 -10.11 -10.62 -23.01
C ALA A 67 -9.00 -9.56 -22.86
N GLU A 68 -9.01 -8.56 -23.74
CA GLU A 68 -8.05 -7.45 -23.69
C GLU A 68 -8.28 -6.55 -22.48
N LEU A 69 -9.54 -6.24 -22.18
CA LEU A 69 -9.91 -5.43 -21.04
C LEU A 69 -9.50 -6.09 -19.70
N THR A 70 -9.61 -7.42 -19.62
CA THR A 70 -9.10 -8.19 -18.46
C THR A 70 -7.57 -8.15 -18.39
N ARG A 71 -6.86 -8.13 -19.53
CA ARG A 71 -5.40 -7.99 -19.57
C ARG A 71 -4.97 -6.62 -19.05
N LEU A 72 -5.61 -5.55 -19.52
CA LEU A 72 -5.33 -4.18 -19.07
C LEU A 72 -5.68 -3.99 -17.60
N GLN A 73 -6.80 -4.56 -17.13
CA GLN A 73 -7.16 -4.54 -15.72
C GLN A 73 -6.10 -5.22 -14.84
N ARG A 74 -5.60 -6.40 -15.24
CA ARG A 74 -4.50 -7.07 -14.51
C ARG A 74 -3.22 -6.25 -14.50
N HIS A 75 -2.95 -5.54 -15.60
CA HIS A 75 -1.79 -4.65 -15.68
C HIS A 75 -1.93 -3.48 -14.71
N PHE A 76 -3.10 -2.84 -14.69
CA PHE A 76 -3.43 -1.80 -13.71
C PHE A 76 -3.30 -2.30 -12.26
N GLU A 77 -3.86 -3.47 -11.95
CA GLU A 77 -3.76 -4.08 -10.62
C GLU A 77 -2.30 -4.31 -10.22
N ALA A 78 -1.47 -4.81 -11.14
CA ALA A 78 -0.03 -5.00 -10.91
C ALA A 78 0.70 -3.66 -10.67
N CYS A 79 0.43 -2.62 -11.47
CA CYS A 79 1.01 -1.29 -11.25
C CYS A 79 0.61 -0.71 -9.89
N MET A 80 -0.65 -0.89 -9.46
CA MET A 80 -1.11 -0.43 -8.15
C MET A 80 -0.46 -1.21 -6.99
N ASP A 81 -0.25 -2.51 -7.15
CA ASP A 81 0.46 -3.33 -6.16
C ASP A 81 1.94 -2.93 -6.04
N GLU A 82 2.61 -2.61 -7.15
CA GLU A 82 3.96 -2.05 -7.16
C GLU A 82 4.00 -0.71 -6.40
N ILE A 83 3.02 0.17 -6.63
CA ILE A 83 2.89 1.45 -5.93
C ILE A 83 2.74 1.23 -4.41
N ASN A 84 1.88 0.31 -4.01
CA ASN A 84 1.65 0.00 -2.60
C ASN A 84 2.90 -0.61 -1.94
N ALA A 85 3.57 -1.54 -2.63
CA ALA A 85 4.81 -2.13 -2.15
C ALA A 85 5.92 -1.07 -2.01
N ALA A 86 6.05 -0.17 -2.98
CA ALA A 86 7.01 0.92 -2.94
C ALA A 86 6.72 1.92 -1.81
N LYS A 87 5.46 2.32 -1.58
CA LYS A 87 5.06 3.15 -0.43
C LYS A 87 5.39 2.48 0.91
N LYS A 88 5.09 1.19 1.04
CA LYS A 88 5.40 0.42 2.26
C LYS A 88 6.90 0.30 2.53
N SER A 89 7.70 0.23 1.46
CA SER A 89 9.17 0.19 1.57
C SER A 89 9.76 1.48 2.15
N GLU A 90 9.07 2.63 2.01
CA GLU A 90 9.51 3.92 2.56
C GLU A 90 9.68 3.85 4.09
N THR A 91 8.78 3.14 4.77
CA THR A 91 8.76 3.07 6.23
C THR A 91 9.38 1.78 6.76
N ALA A 92 9.30 0.67 6.03
CA ALA A 92 9.84 -0.62 6.47
C ALA A 92 11.36 -0.56 6.72
N MET A 93 12.14 -0.06 5.75
CA MET A 93 13.60 -0.05 5.88
C MET A 93 14.11 0.88 7.00
N PRO A 94 13.63 2.14 7.11
CA PRO A 94 14.00 2.99 8.24
C PRO A 94 13.58 2.42 9.60
N THR A 95 12.44 1.71 9.65
CA THR A 95 11.96 1.07 10.89
C THR A 95 12.91 -0.06 11.33
N ILE A 96 13.31 -0.94 10.41
CA ILE A 96 14.26 -2.02 10.69
C ILE A 96 15.60 -1.44 11.20
N MET A 97 16.11 -0.40 10.56
CA MET A 97 17.35 0.26 11.00
C MET A 97 17.19 0.93 12.38
N ALA A 98 16.06 1.58 12.65
CA ALA A 98 15.79 2.19 13.95
C ALA A 98 15.70 1.13 15.07
N ILE A 99 14.99 0.02 14.82
CA ILE A 99 14.83 -1.09 15.77
C ILE A 99 16.18 -1.75 16.06
N THR A 100 16.99 -2.03 15.03
CA THR A 100 18.31 -2.65 15.22
C THR A 100 19.25 -1.79 16.06
N ILE A 101 19.28 -0.48 15.82
CA ILE A 101 20.05 0.47 16.65
C ILE A 101 19.54 0.48 18.10
N GLY A 102 18.22 0.48 18.30
CA GLY A 102 17.62 0.41 19.64
C GLY A 102 17.95 -0.89 20.38
N ILE A 103 17.91 -2.03 19.69
CA ILE A 103 18.30 -3.34 20.26
C ILE A 103 19.77 -3.34 20.66
N LEU A 104 20.66 -2.82 19.80
CA LEU A 104 22.09 -2.70 20.13
C LEU A 104 22.32 -1.83 21.36
N GLY A 105 21.61 -0.69 21.48
CA GLY A 105 21.65 0.15 22.67
C GLY A 105 21.22 -0.59 23.94
N THR A 106 20.15 -1.37 23.85
CA THR A 106 19.66 -2.20 24.97
C THR A 106 20.65 -3.30 25.38
N VAL A 107 21.31 -3.95 24.40
CA VAL A 107 22.36 -4.94 24.68
C VAL A 107 23.55 -4.28 25.38
N CYS A 108 23.97 -3.09 24.96
CA CYS A 108 25.01 -2.32 25.65
C CYS A 108 24.59 -1.94 27.08
N MET A 109 23.33 -1.53 27.28
CA MET A 109 22.81 -1.23 28.62
C MET A 109 22.85 -2.48 29.52
N ALA A 110 22.35 -3.62 29.03
CA ALA A 110 22.41 -4.88 29.77
C ALA A 110 23.85 -5.28 30.12
N GLY A 111 24.79 -5.15 29.17
CA GLY A 111 26.21 -5.40 29.41
C GLY A 111 26.82 -4.50 30.49
N SER A 112 26.43 -3.22 30.55
CA SER A 112 26.88 -2.29 31.58
C SER A 112 26.41 -2.70 32.99
N VAL A 113 25.17 -3.18 33.11
CA VAL A 113 24.61 -3.69 34.36
C VAL A 113 25.35 -4.97 34.80
N PHE A 114 25.56 -5.93 33.89
CA PHE A 114 26.33 -7.13 34.22
C PHE A 114 27.78 -6.83 34.62
N ALA A 115 28.39 -5.81 34.01
CA ALA A 115 29.76 -5.41 34.33
C ALA A 115 29.90 -4.88 35.77
N VAL A 116 28.90 -4.14 36.27
CA VAL A 116 28.93 -3.60 37.64
C VAL A 116 28.48 -4.62 38.69
N THR A 117 27.63 -5.59 38.31
CA THR A 117 27.18 -6.67 39.21
C THR A 117 28.14 -7.87 39.28
N ASN A 118 29.21 -7.87 38.49
CA ASN A 118 30.21 -8.94 38.50
C ASN A 118 31.06 -8.89 39.79
N GLU A 119 31.62 -10.03 40.21
CA GLU A 119 32.56 -10.13 41.33
C GLU A 119 33.93 -10.65 40.82
N PRO A 120 34.99 -9.82 40.77
CA PRO A 120 35.03 -8.39 41.13
C PRO A 120 34.37 -7.47 40.08
N PRO A 121 33.84 -6.31 40.51
CA PRO A 121 33.12 -5.40 39.62
C PRO A 121 34.04 -4.71 38.61
N ILE A 122 33.61 -4.66 37.35
CA ILE A 122 34.38 -4.10 36.23
C ILE A 122 33.82 -2.72 35.85
N ILE A 123 34.11 -1.72 36.68
CA ILE A 123 33.54 -0.36 36.57
C ILE A 123 33.90 0.32 35.23
N TRP A 124 35.14 0.13 34.74
CA TRP A 124 35.57 0.71 33.46
C TRP A 124 34.70 0.23 32.28
N LEU A 125 34.33 -1.05 32.27
CA LEU A 125 33.52 -1.64 31.20
C LEU A 125 32.09 -1.09 31.23
N CYS A 126 31.53 -0.84 32.41
CA CYS A 126 30.24 -0.16 32.56
C CYS A 126 30.26 1.25 31.93
N ILE A 127 31.28 2.05 32.22
CA ILE A 127 31.44 3.41 31.65
C ILE A 127 31.58 3.36 30.12
N LEU A 128 32.37 2.41 29.62
CA LEU A 128 32.57 2.23 28.18
C LEU A 128 31.28 1.86 27.45
N LEU A 129 30.42 1.02 28.05
CA LEU A 129 29.15 0.59 27.46
C LEU A 129 28.00 1.59 27.64
N ALA A 130 28.08 2.50 28.62
CA ALA A 130 27.04 3.50 28.86
C ALA A 130 26.89 4.48 27.68
N PHE A 131 28.01 4.94 27.11
CA PHE A 131 28.00 5.87 25.97
C PHE A 131 27.26 5.32 24.73
N PRO A 132 27.56 4.11 24.21
CA PRO A 132 26.82 3.53 23.11
C PRO A 132 25.38 3.15 23.47
N ALA A 133 25.07 2.84 24.74
CA ALA A 133 23.70 2.59 25.18
C ALA A 133 22.80 3.83 25.02
N PHE A 134 23.24 4.97 25.55
CA PHE A 134 22.50 6.23 25.41
C PHE A 134 22.42 6.69 23.95
N ALA A 135 23.52 6.55 23.20
CA ALA A 135 23.52 6.84 21.77
C ALA A 135 22.51 5.96 21.02
N GLY A 136 22.41 4.67 21.35
CA GLY A 136 21.49 3.71 20.76
C GLY A 136 20.00 4.03 20.99
N TRP A 137 19.65 4.86 21.97
CA TRP A 137 18.27 5.31 22.18
C TRP A 137 17.95 6.65 21.52
N ILE A 138 18.93 7.53 21.34
CA ILE A 138 18.75 8.84 20.71
C ILE A 138 18.85 8.74 19.18
N LEU A 139 19.80 7.96 18.67
CA LEU A 139 20.07 7.82 17.23
C LEU A 139 18.92 7.26 16.39
N PRO A 140 18.09 6.29 16.84
CA PRO A 140 17.00 5.73 16.04
C PRO A 140 16.05 6.78 15.45
N TYR A 141 15.74 7.83 16.21
CA TYR A 141 14.86 8.91 15.75
C TYR A 141 15.46 9.68 14.57
N PHE A 142 16.73 10.07 14.67
CA PHE A 142 17.43 10.81 13.61
C PHE A 142 17.64 9.94 12.36
N VAL A 143 18.03 8.69 12.55
CA VAL A 143 18.25 7.72 11.47
C VAL A 143 16.95 7.45 10.73
N PHE A 144 15.85 7.21 11.45
CA PHE A 144 14.53 7.01 10.87
C PHE A 144 14.10 8.22 10.02
N ARG A 145 14.21 9.43 10.57
CA ARG A 145 13.79 10.66 9.88
C ARG A 145 14.61 10.90 8.61
N SER A 146 15.93 10.77 8.67
CA SER A 146 16.82 11.02 7.54
C SER A 146 16.60 9.99 6.42
N LEU A 147 16.57 8.70 6.77
CA LEU A 147 16.36 7.63 5.79
C LEU A 147 14.98 7.70 5.15
N ARG A 148 13.93 7.96 5.93
CA ARG A 148 12.57 8.12 5.42
C ARG A 148 12.50 9.26 4.40
N MET A 149 13.12 10.41 4.68
CA MET A 149 13.16 11.53 3.75
C MET A 149 13.88 11.20 2.44
N SER A 150 15.00 10.48 2.50
CA SER A 150 15.72 10.05 1.30
C SER A 150 14.93 9.04 0.48
N ARG A 151 14.32 8.05 1.14
CA ARG A 151 13.48 7.03 0.48
C ARG A 151 12.24 7.64 -0.14
N ARG A 152 11.55 8.55 0.57
CA ARG A 152 10.37 9.24 0.07
C ARG A 152 10.63 9.99 -1.23
N LYS A 153 11.77 10.67 -1.34
CA LYS A 153 12.17 11.36 -2.59
C LYS A 153 12.33 10.38 -3.76
N LYS A 154 12.99 9.24 -3.53
CA LYS A 154 13.21 8.22 -4.57
C LYS A 154 11.89 7.56 -4.98
N VAL A 155 11.06 7.21 -4.01
CA VAL A 155 9.74 6.61 -4.27
C VAL A 155 8.87 7.60 -5.03
N ASN A 156 8.76 8.86 -4.58
CA ASN A 156 7.96 9.87 -5.27
C ASN A 156 8.36 10.08 -6.72
N LEU A 157 9.66 10.08 -7.04
CA LEU A 157 10.12 10.22 -8.42
C LEU A 157 9.70 9.00 -9.28
N LEU A 158 9.83 7.78 -8.76
CA LEU A 158 9.37 6.58 -9.46
C LEU A 158 7.83 6.48 -9.54
N MET A 159 7.10 7.16 -8.65
CA MET A 159 5.64 7.16 -8.66
C MET A 159 5.07 7.96 -9.83
N GLU A 160 5.73 9.04 -10.23
CA GLU A 160 5.25 9.92 -11.31
C GLU A 160 5.15 9.15 -12.63
N ASP A 161 6.24 8.49 -13.04
CA ASP A 161 6.27 7.62 -14.23
C ASP A 161 5.20 6.51 -14.18
N LYS A 162 4.96 5.94 -12.98
CA LYS A 162 3.96 4.88 -12.78
C LYS A 162 2.53 5.37 -12.87
N TYR A 163 2.26 6.62 -12.50
CA TYR A 163 0.92 7.20 -12.67
C TYR A 163 0.61 7.49 -14.13
N ASP A 164 1.60 7.89 -14.92
CA ASP A 164 1.44 8.07 -16.36
C ASP A 164 1.15 6.73 -17.07
N GLU A 165 1.85 5.66 -16.67
CA GLU A 165 1.57 4.29 -17.14
C GLU A 165 0.13 3.86 -16.81
N ILE A 166 -0.32 4.12 -15.57
CA ILE A 166 -1.70 3.86 -15.16
C ILE A 166 -2.70 4.65 -16.00
N TYR A 167 -2.40 5.92 -16.27
CA TYR A 167 -3.26 6.79 -17.08
C TYR A 167 -3.46 6.21 -18.48
N GLU A 168 -2.38 5.80 -19.17
CA GLU A 168 -2.47 5.17 -20.49
C GLU A 168 -3.27 3.86 -20.48
N ILE A 169 -3.09 3.03 -19.45
CA ILE A 169 -3.82 1.76 -19.31
C ILE A 169 -5.32 2.04 -19.12
N CYS A 170 -5.65 3.02 -18.28
CA CYS A 170 -7.03 3.43 -18.06
C CYS A 170 -7.67 4.04 -19.31
N GLU A 171 -6.96 4.87 -20.06
CA GLU A 171 -7.43 5.43 -21.33
C GLU A 171 -7.72 4.32 -22.36
N LYS A 172 -6.78 3.39 -22.54
CA LYS A 172 -6.96 2.22 -23.41
C LYS A 172 -8.13 1.36 -22.95
N GLY A 173 -8.24 1.10 -21.64
CA GLY A 173 -9.35 0.36 -21.05
C GLY A 173 -10.71 0.99 -21.35
N ASN A 174 -10.82 2.31 -21.19
CA ASN A 174 -12.05 3.05 -21.43
C ASN A 174 -12.44 3.06 -22.91
N SER A 175 -11.47 3.09 -23.82
CA SER A 175 -11.74 3.02 -25.27
C SER A 175 -12.29 1.66 -25.75
N LEU A 176 -12.18 0.61 -24.92
CA LEU A 176 -12.61 -0.75 -25.23
C LEU A 176 -13.98 -1.12 -24.63
N LEU A 177 -14.58 -0.21 -23.87
CA LEU A 177 -15.94 -0.32 -23.31
C LEU A 177 -16.99 0.11 -24.33
#